data_AF-A0A852TTY8-F1
#
_entry.id   AF-A0A852TTY8-F1
#
_cell.length_a   1.000
_cell.length_b   1.000
_cell.length_c   1.000
_cell.angle_alpha   90.00
_cell.angle_beta   90.00
_cell.angle_gamma   90.00
#
_symmetry.space_group_name_H-M   'P 1'
#
loop_
_entity.id
_entity.type
_entity.pdbx_description
1 polymer ?
#
loop_
_entity_poly.entity_id
_entity_poly.type
_entity_poly.pdbx_seq_one_letter_code
_entity_poly.pdbx_strand_id
1 'polypeptide(L)'
;MVTPSGGPCRLVVCRGCCCGTKKKRPGVDHKGQLARLSALGDHEGRAVPVRLSTCLGICFKANVVVVQPSSAGRAAGGRPVWLGDFTEDRLIDDLDDWIFAGGPGIAPLPTTLEPHLTGKDAKKPKKDKKDKKAEKEKKKAKKDKKEQKVDRPEKKKDRRDGPTGKGAKEKSGKKKKSKK
;
A
#
# COMPACT_ATOMS: atom_id res chain seq x y z
N MET A 1 32.23 -16.31 -27.60
CA MET A 1 31.52 -15.80 -26.39
C MET A 1 30.58 -14.72 -26.85
N VAL A 2 29.32 -14.72 -26.42
CA VAL A 2 28.38 -13.63 -26.77
C VAL A 2 28.64 -12.45 -25.85
N THR A 3 29.00 -11.30 -26.42
CA THR A 3 28.98 -10.03 -25.69
C THR A 3 27.51 -9.64 -25.46
N PRO A 4 27.06 -9.42 -24.22
CA PRO A 4 25.68 -9.02 -23.96
C PRO A 4 25.40 -7.66 -24.62
N SER A 5 24.41 -7.61 -25.51
CA SER A 5 24.25 -6.50 -26.47
C SER A 5 23.56 -5.27 -25.86
N GLY A 6 24.27 -4.63 -24.94
CA GLY A 6 23.86 -3.42 -24.25
C GLY A 6 23.23 -3.68 -22.87
N GLY A 7 22.77 -2.58 -22.25
CA GLY A 7 22.45 -2.57 -20.82
C GLY A 7 21.03 -3.03 -20.46
N PRO A 8 20.84 -3.49 -19.22
CA PRO A 8 19.54 -3.94 -18.70
C PRO A 8 18.51 -2.79 -18.61
N CYS A 9 17.26 -3.18 -18.36
CA CYS A 9 16.24 -2.27 -17.85
C CYS A 9 16.72 -1.56 -16.57
N ARG A 10 16.20 -0.36 -16.28
CA ARG A 10 16.60 0.42 -15.09
C ARG A 10 15.36 1.04 -14.43
N LEU A 11 15.35 1.13 -13.11
CA LEU A 11 14.21 1.65 -12.36
C LEU A 11 14.51 3.02 -11.74
N VAL A 12 13.54 3.94 -11.79
CA VAL A 12 13.60 5.20 -11.03
C VAL A 12 12.41 5.28 -10.08
N VAL A 13 12.66 5.35 -8.77
CA VAL A 13 11.62 5.27 -7.73
C VAL A 13 11.49 6.59 -6.97
N CYS A 14 10.30 7.18 -6.96
CA CYS A 14 10.00 8.46 -6.30
C CYS A 14 9.80 8.29 -4.79
N ARG A 15 10.74 8.78 -3.96
CA ARG A 15 10.81 8.55 -2.51
C ARG A 15 11.02 9.80 -1.63
N GLY A 16 10.81 11.02 -2.16
CA GLY A 16 10.84 12.24 -1.35
C GLY A 16 9.51 12.62 -0.68
N CYS A 17 9.36 13.87 -0.24
CA CYS A 17 8.29 14.31 0.67
C CYS A 17 6.86 13.87 0.30
N CYS A 18 6.54 13.81 -0.99
CA CYS A 18 5.20 13.47 -1.52
C CYS A 18 4.98 12.00 -1.89
N CYS A 19 5.99 11.12 -1.89
CA CYS A 19 5.84 9.69 -2.25
C CYS A 19 6.81 8.85 -1.41
N GLY A 20 6.38 7.70 -0.88
CA GLY A 20 7.20 6.95 0.09
C GLY A 20 6.87 7.21 1.57
N THR A 21 5.90 8.09 1.89
CA THR A 21 5.62 8.51 3.27
C THR A 21 4.36 7.85 3.86
N LYS A 22 4.47 7.33 5.09
CA LYS A 22 3.34 6.76 5.86
C LYS A 22 2.14 7.72 6.01
N LYS A 23 2.37 9.03 5.91
CA LYS A 23 1.33 10.08 5.94
C LYS A 23 0.42 10.07 4.70
N LYS A 24 0.93 9.65 3.52
CA LYS A 24 0.16 9.58 2.26
C LYS A 24 -0.37 8.17 1.98
N ARG A 25 0.40 7.14 2.34
CA ARG A 25 -0.01 5.72 2.27
C ARG A 25 0.32 5.02 3.59
N PRO A 26 -0.58 5.09 4.60
CA PRO A 26 -0.46 4.26 5.80
C PRO A 26 -0.62 2.79 5.43
N GLY A 27 0.03 1.89 6.17
CA GLY A 27 -0.03 0.43 5.95
C GLY A 27 0.97 -0.13 4.92
N VAL A 28 1.50 0.69 3.99
CA VAL A 28 2.47 0.24 2.98
C VAL A 28 3.88 0.22 3.55
N ASP A 29 4.59 -0.92 3.46
CA ASP A 29 6.03 -0.94 3.74
C ASP A 29 6.85 -0.49 2.54
N HIS A 30 7.23 0.78 2.60
CA HIS A 30 8.08 1.41 1.61
C HIS A 30 9.53 0.91 1.67
N LYS A 31 10.01 0.40 2.82
CA LYS A 31 11.38 -0.14 2.93
C LYS A 31 11.47 -1.50 2.26
N GLY A 32 10.62 -2.46 2.64
CA GLY A 32 10.50 -3.77 2.02
C GLY A 32 10.31 -3.68 0.50
N GLN A 33 9.35 -2.87 0.03
CA GLN A 33 9.17 -2.63 -1.41
C GLN A 33 10.47 -2.17 -2.10
N LEU A 34 11.27 -1.29 -1.48
CA LEU A 34 12.53 -0.83 -2.10
C LEU A 34 13.59 -1.93 -2.10
N ALA A 35 13.71 -2.70 -1.01
CA ALA A 35 14.63 -3.84 -0.96
C ALA A 35 14.31 -4.88 -2.03
N ARG A 36 13.01 -5.20 -2.24
CA ARG A 36 12.54 -6.07 -3.32
C ARG A 36 12.87 -5.49 -4.70
N LEU A 37 12.52 -4.22 -4.97
CA LEU A 37 12.82 -3.54 -6.23
C LEU A 37 14.33 -3.49 -6.55
N SER A 38 15.19 -3.41 -5.52
CA SER A 38 16.66 -3.43 -5.66
C SER A 38 17.27 -4.83 -5.78
N ALA A 39 16.48 -5.89 -5.67
CA ALA A 39 16.92 -7.28 -5.81
C ALA A 39 16.53 -7.91 -7.17
N LEU A 40 15.79 -7.19 -8.01
CA LEU A 40 15.30 -7.67 -9.30
C LEU A 40 16.43 -7.92 -10.30
N GLY A 41 16.24 -8.91 -11.17
CA GLY A 41 17.16 -9.28 -12.24
C GLY A 41 16.53 -9.16 -13.63
N ASP A 42 17.34 -9.30 -14.68
CA ASP A 42 16.85 -9.63 -16.02
C ASP A 42 17.13 -11.11 -16.38
N HIS A 43 16.65 -11.56 -17.54
CA HIS A 43 16.88 -12.93 -18.02
C HIS A 43 18.36 -13.27 -18.31
N GLU A 44 19.25 -12.27 -18.33
CA GLU A 44 20.71 -12.48 -18.42
C GLU A 44 21.33 -12.61 -17.01
N GLY A 45 20.53 -12.60 -15.94
CA GLY A 45 20.98 -12.68 -14.55
C GLY A 45 21.58 -11.38 -14.01
N ARG A 46 21.41 -10.25 -14.70
CA ARG A 46 22.03 -8.97 -14.36
C ARG A 46 21.12 -8.18 -13.41
N ALA A 47 21.69 -7.65 -12.33
CA ALA A 47 20.95 -6.83 -11.37
C ALA A 47 20.40 -5.55 -12.03
N VAL A 48 19.11 -5.28 -11.81
CA VAL A 48 18.38 -4.14 -12.37
C VAL A 48 18.78 -2.83 -11.64
N PRO A 49 19.41 -1.84 -12.28
CA PRO A 49 19.87 -0.64 -11.58
C PRO A 49 18.71 0.24 -11.10
N VAL A 50 18.55 0.35 -9.77
CA VAL A 50 17.52 1.19 -9.12
C VAL A 50 18.09 2.53 -8.67
N ARG A 51 17.49 3.62 -9.15
CA ARG A 51 17.87 5.00 -8.82
C ARG A 51 16.75 5.72 -8.07
N LEU A 52 16.99 6.16 -6.84
CA LEU A 52 16.01 6.94 -6.09
C LEU A 52 15.87 8.36 -6.65
N SER A 53 14.65 8.91 -6.67
CA SER A 53 14.41 10.33 -6.92
C SER A 53 13.62 10.96 -5.79
N THR A 54 13.97 12.19 -5.42
CA THR A 54 13.25 13.00 -4.43
C THR A 54 11.89 13.46 -4.98
N CYS A 55 11.80 13.74 -6.28
CA CYS A 55 10.54 14.07 -6.94
C CYS A 55 10.54 13.58 -8.39
N LEU A 56 9.36 13.31 -8.93
CA LEU A 56 9.11 13.02 -10.35
C LEU A 56 7.93 13.86 -10.91
N GLY A 57 7.58 14.97 -10.26
CA GLY A 57 6.49 15.89 -10.67
C GLY A 57 5.06 15.40 -10.39
N ILE A 58 4.78 14.09 -10.55
CA ILE A 58 3.44 13.48 -10.44
C ILE A 58 3.00 13.30 -8.96
N CYS A 59 3.08 14.36 -8.15
CA CYS A 59 2.82 14.32 -6.70
C CYS A 59 1.38 13.94 -6.30
N PHE A 60 0.45 13.81 -7.25
CA PHE A 60 -0.92 13.35 -7.01
C PHE A 60 -1.07 11.82 -7.04
N LYS A 61 -0.21 11.08 -7.77
CA LYS A 61 -0.05 9.63 -7.65
C LYS A 61 0.81 9.31 -6.42
N ALA A 62 0.59 8.19 -5.73
CA ALA A 62 1.54 7.66 -4.74
C ALA A 62 2.64 6.84 -5.42
N ASN A 63 3.74 6.58 -4.71
CA ASN A 63 4.81 5.61 -5.04
C ASN A 63 5.01 5.40 -6.55
N VAL A 64 5.60 6.39 -7.20
CA VAL A 64 5.82 6.36 -8.66
C VAL A 64 7.11 5.60 -8.95
N VAL A 65 7.02 4.62 -9.85
CA VAL A 65 8.15 3.86 -10.40
C VAL A 65 8.21 4.15 -11.90
N VAL A 66 9.40 4.38 -12.45
CA VAL A 66 9.60 4.55 -13.89
C VAL A 66 10.54 3.45 -14.38
N VAL A 67 10.04 2.64 -15.30
CA VAL A 67 10.78 1.56 -15.96
C VAL A 67 11.42 2.13 -17.22
N GLN A 68 12.75 2.27 -17.19
CA GLN A 68 13.55 2.57 -18.36
C GLN A 68 13.80 1.28 -19.14
N PRO A 69 13.56 1.25 -20.46
CA PRO A 69 13.83 0.07 -21.28
C PRO A 69 15.31 -0.37 -21.24
N SER A 70 15.56 -1.63 -21.61
CA SER A 70 16.88 -2.17 -21.93
C SER A 70 17.43 -1.55 -23.22
N SER A 71 18.69 -1.86 -23.60
CA SER A 71 19.21 -1.47 -24.92
C SER A 71 18.38 -2.07 -26.06
N ALA A 72 18.05 -3.36 -25.98
CA ALA A 72 17.16 -4.03 -26.93
C ALA A 72 15.77 -3.38 -26.97
N GLY A 73 15.17 -3.10 -25.81
CA GLY A 73 13.88 -2.43 -25.71
C GLY A 73 13.86 -1.05 -26.38
N ARG A 74 14.93 -0.25 -26.27
CA ARG A 74 15.05 1.01 -27.02
C ARG A 74 15.16 0.81 -28.53
N ALA A 75 15.91 -0.19 -28.97
CA ALA A 75 16.06 -0.50 -30.40
C ALA A 75 14.71 -0.92 -31.02
N ALA A 76 13.87 -1.63 -30.27
CA ALA A 76 12.48 -1.96 -30.62
C ALA A 76 11.48 -0.79 -30.47
N GLY A 77 11.94 0.45 -30.27
CA GLY A 77 11.08 1.64 -30.11
C GLY A 77 10.46 1.80 -28.71
N GLY A 78 10.82 0.94 -27.75
CA GLY A 78 10.37 1.00 -26.36
C GLY A 78 10.69 2.32 -25.67
N ARG A 79 9.70 2.86 -24.95
CA ARG A 79 9.77 4.15 -24.26
C ARG A 79 9.69 3.95 -22.74
N PRO A 80 10.18 4.90 -21.92
CA PRO A 80 10.09 4.78 -20.47
C PRO A 80 8.64 4.75 -19.99
N VAL A 81 8.25 3.67 -19.30
CA VAL A 81 6.90 3.47 -18.77
C VAL A 81 6.84 3.98 -17.32
N TRP A 82 5.80 4.72 -16.98
CA TRP A 82 5.61 5.29 -15.64
C TRP A 82 4.41 4.61 -14.96
N LEU A 83 4.65 4.04 -13.79
CA LEU A 83 3.67 3.35 -12.96
C LEU A 83 3.46 4.17 -11.67
N GLY A 84 2.20 4.36 -11.27
CA GLY A 84 1.82 5.16 -10.11
C GLY A 84 0.72 4.51 -9.28
N ASP A 85 0.70 4.84 -7.99
CA ASP A 85 -0.02 4.10 -6.93
C ASP A 85 0.49 2.67 -6.74
N PHE A 86 1.77 2.43 -7.08
CA PHE A 86 2.45 1.14 -6.97
C PHE A 86 2.70 0.79 -5.49
N THR A 87 1.74 0.13 -4.85
CA THR A 87 1.70 -0.03 -3.38
C THR A 87 1.41 -1.43 -2.87
N GLU A 88 1.32 -2.42 -3.75
CA GLU A 88 0.98 -3.80 -3.42
C GLU A 88 2.10 -4.73 -3.88
N ASP A 89 2.40 -5.75 -3.07
CA ASP A 89 3.56 -6.63 -3.31
C ASP A 89 3.46 -7.42 -4.61
N ARG A 90 2.25 -7.82 -5.02
CA ARG A 90 1.99 -8.51 -6.31
C ARG A 90 2.40 -7.69 -7.52
N LEU A 91 2.30 -6.37 -7.44
CA LEU A 91 2.74 -5.49 -8.54
C LEU A 91 4.26 -5.50 -8.70
N ILE A 92 5.01 -5.90 -7.66
CA ILE A 92 6.47 -6.10 -7.71
C ILE A 92 6.78 -7.42 -8.41
N ASP A 93 5.99 -8.47 -8.13
CA ASP A 93 6.10 -9.78 -8.80
C ASP A 93 5.81 -9.63 -10.31
N ASP A 94 4.65 -9.04 -10.67
CA ASP A 94 4.28 -8.74 -12.08
C ASP A 94 5.29 -7.83 -12.80
N LEU A 95 6.04 -7.01 -12.05
CA LEU A 95 7.09 -6.14 -12.59
C LEU A 95 8.41 -6.89 -12.80
N ASP A 96 8.75 -7.85 -11.94
CA ASP A 96 9.94 -8.70 -12.08
C ASP A 96 9.79 -9.60 -13.31
N ASP A 97 8.66 -10.32 -13.42
CA ASP A 97 8.33 -11.15 -14.58
C ASP A 97 8.38 -10.36 -15.90
N TRP A 98 7.87 -9.12 -15.90
CA TRP A 98 7.90 -8.26 -17.09
C TRP A 98 9.32 -7.75 -17.43
N ILE A 99 10.15 -7.44 -16.43
CA ILE A 99 11.55 -7.04 -16.65
C ILE A 99 12.38 -8.25 -17.13
N PHE A 100 12.16 -9.42 -16.54
CA PHE A 100 12.75 -10.69 -16.95
C PHE A 100 12.42 -10.99 -18.41
N ALA A 101 11.15 -10.87 -18.82
CA ALA A 101 10.71 -10.97 -20.21
C ALA A 101 11.28 -9.89 -21.19
N GLY A 102 12.12 -8.96 -20.71
CA GLY A 102 12.82 -7.95 -21.51
C GLY A 102 12.28 -6.53 -21.35
N GLY A 103 11.13 -6.36 -20.67
CA GLY A 103 10.56 -5.07 -20.30
C GLY A 103 10.05 -4.21 -21.46
N PRO A 104 9.98 -2.87 -21.29
CA PRO A 104 9.33 -1.97 -22.24
C PRO A 104 9.92 -2.05 -23.66
N GLY A 105 9.06 -2.38 -24.63
CA GLY A 105 9.43 -2.51 -26.05
C GLY A 105 9.80 -3.92 -26.50
N ILE A 106 10.01 -4.87 -25.57
CA ILE A 106 10.21 -6.29 -25.88
C ILE A 106 8.99 -7.10 -25.45
N ALA A 107 8.59 -6.99 -24.19
CA ALA A 107 7.43 -7.69 -23.64
C ALA A 107 6.20 -6.77 -23.59
N PRO A 108 4.99 -7.28 -23.87
CA PRO A 108 3.75 -6.54 -23.65
C PRO A 108 3.60 -6.21 -22.16
N LEU A 109 2.93 -5.10 -21.85
CA LEU A 109 2.68 -4.72 -20.45
C LEU A 109 1.66 -5.68 -19.81
N PRO A 110 1.92 -6.22 -18.60
CA PRO A 110 0.94 -7.00 -17.86
C PRO A 110 -0.33 -6.19 -17.57
N THR A 111 -1.50 -6.83 -17.69
CA THR A 111 -2.81 -6.21 -17.45
C THR A 111 -2.99 -5.72 -16.02
N THR A 112 -2.30 -6.30 -15.02
CA THR A 112 -2.28 -5.76 -13.65
C THR A 112 -1.60 -4.39 -13.54
N LEU A 113 -0.67 -4.07 -14.45
CA LEU A 113 0.08 -2.81 -14.44
C LEU A 113 -0.61 -1.70 -15.25
N GLU A 114 -1.55 -2.03 -16.15
CA GLU A 114 -2.31 -1.05 -16.96
C GLU A 114 -3.06 0.00 -16.10
N PRO A 115 -3.80 -0.34 -15.01
CA PRO A 115 -4.46 0.64 -14.14
C PRO A 115 -3.49 1.58 -13.40
N HIS A 116 -2.22 1.18 -13.32
CA HIS A 116 -1.16 1.95 -12.69
C HIS A 116 -0.44 2.88 -13.66
N LEU A 117 -0.67 2.76 -14.98
CA LEU A 117 -0.07 3.64 -15.97
C LEU A 117 -0.32 5.13 -15.68
N THR A 118 0.73 5.89 -15.88
CA THR A 118 0.71 7.34 -15.89
C THR A 118 1.72 7.85 -16.92
N GLY A 119 1.76 9.16 -17.13
CA GLY A 119 2.76 9.80 -17.99
C GLY A 119 3.47 10.88 -17.21
N LYS A 120 4.71 11.20 -17.58
CA LYS A 120 5.48 12.34 -17.03
C LYS A 120 4.62 13.61 -16.91
N ASP A 121 3.87 13.90 -17.96
CA ASP A 121 3.05 15.10 -18.14
C ASP A 121 1.56 14.87 -17.79
N ALA A 122 1.24 13.78 -17.08
CA ALA A 122 -0.12 13.44 -16.69
C ALA A 122 -0.71 14.54 -15.80
N LYS A 123 -1.69 15.27 -16.34
CA LYS A 123 -2.46 16.26 -15.59
C LYS A 123 -3.40 15.52 -14.63
N LYS A 124 -3.39 15.91 -13.35
CA LYS A 124 -4.32 15.40 -12.34
C LYS A 124 -5.76 15.49 -12.87
N PRO A 125 -6.51 14.38 -12.99
CA PRO A 125 -7.82 14.40 -13.63
C PRO A 125 -8.77 15.34 -12.89
N LYS A 126 -9.40 16.25 -13.65
CA LYS A 126 -10.48 17.10 -13.15
C LYS A 126 -11.71 16.21 -12.93
N LYS A 127 -11.98 15.82 -11.68
CA LYS A 127 -13.17 15.02 -11.34
C LYS A 127 -14.44 15.66 -11.87
N ASP A 128 -15.17 14.91 -12.68
CA ASP A 128 -16.50 15.26 -13.16
C ASP A 128 -17.48 15.58 -12.02
N LYS A 129 -18.50 16.37 -12.33
CA LYS A 129 -19.51 16.81 -11.34
C LYS A 129 -20.15 15.62 -10.60
N LYS A 130 -20.33 14.47 -11.28
CA LYS A 130 -20.91 13.23 -10.75
C LYS A 130 -20.03 12.62 -9.65
N ASP A 131 -18.76 12.34 -9.93
CA ASP A 131 -17.79 11.80 -8.97
C ASP A 131 -17.44 12.80 -7.86
N LYS A 132 -17.44 14.09 -8.16
CA LYS A 132 -17.28 15.15 -7.16
C LYS A 132 -18.46 15.19 -6.18
N LYS A 133 -19.69 14.93 -6.65
CA LYS A 133 -20.88 14.76 -5.79
C LYS A 133 -20.79 13.47 -4.96
N ALA A 134 -20.51 12.33 -5.60
CA ALA A 134 -20.41 11.04 -4.91
C ALA A 134 -19.28 10.99 -3.85
N GLU A 135 -18.13 11.64 -4.08
CA GLU A 135 -17.10 11.79 -3.05
C GLU A 135 -17.55 12.73 -1.93
N LYS A 136 -18.23 13.84 -2.23
CA LYS A 136 -18.76 14.76 -1.21
C LYS A 136 -19.76 14.06 -0.29
N GLU A 137 -20.63 13.22 -0.85
CA GLU A 137 -21.61 12.42 -0.08
C GLU A 137 -20.92 11.34 0.76
N LYS A 138 -19.98 10.57 0.18
CA LYS A 138 -19.17 9.59 0.93
C LYS A 138 -18.30 10.23 2.02
N LYS A 139 -17.83 11.48 1.83
CA LYS A 139 -17.11 12.26 2.85
C LYS A 139 -18.04 12.79 3.94
N LYS A 140 -19.23 13.29 3.60
CA LYS A 140 -20.22 13.76 4.58
C LYS A 140 -20.61 12.61 5.52
N ALA A 141 -21.04 11.47 4.96
CA ALA A 141 -21.39 10.29 5.75
C ALA A 141 -20.24 9.76 6.64
N LYS A 142 -18.98 9.93 6.23
CA LYS A 142 -17.81 9.61 7.08
C LYS A 142 -17.54 10.65 8.19
N LYS A 143 -17.92 11.91 8.00
CA LYS A 143 -17.88 12.96 9.03
C LYS A 143 -19.01 12.74 10.04
N ASP A 144 -20.25 12.63 9.56
CA ASP A 144 -21.45 12.42 10.37
C ASP A 144 -21.28 11.17 11.27
N LYS A 145 -20.78 10.05 10.72
CA LYS A 145 -20.49 8.80 11.45
C LYS A 145 -19.25 8.86 12.38
N LYS A 146 -18.39 9.88 12.26
CA LYS A 146 -17.32 10.14 13.23
C LYS A 146 -17.86 10.93 14.43
N GLU A 147 -18.69 11.94 14.18
CA GLU A 147 -19.28 12.78 15.23
C GLU A 147 -20.24 11.96 16.10
N GLN A 148 -21.13 11.17 15.50
CA GLN A 148 -21.98 10.17 16.20
C GLN A 148 -21.19 9.09 16.98
N LYS A 149 -19.86 9.00 16.83
CA LYS A 149 -18.99 8.12 17.63
C LYS A 149 -18.31 8.84 18.81
N VAL A 150 -18.35 10.17 18.87
CA VAL A 150 -17.87 10.99 19.99
C VAL A 150 -19.02 11.22 20.97
N ASP A 151 -20.23 11.54 20.48
CA ASP A 151 -21.43 11.78 21.29
C ASP A 151 -22.09 10.51 21.89
N ARG A 152 -21.39 9.38 21.90
CA ARG A 152 -21.88 8.12 22.51
C ARG A 152 -21.37 8.03 23.95
N PRO A 153 -22.21 8.25 24.98
CA PRO A 153 -21.75 8.25 26.36
C PRO A 153 -21.22 6.87 26.78
N GLU A 154 -20.16 6.88 27.59
CA GLU A 154 -19.74 5.68 28.32
C GLU A 154 -20.88 5.21 29.23
N LYS A 155 -21.34 3.97 29.03
CA LYS A 155 -22.38 3.39 29.88
C LYS A 155 -21.75 2.92 31.20
N LYS A 156 -21.45 3.91 32.05
CA LYS A 156 -20.94 3.82 33.43
C LYS A 156 -21.65 2.67 34.16
N LYS A 157 -20.93 1.55 34.38
CA LYS A 157 -21.39 0.45 35.23
C LYS A 157 -21.20 0.85 36.68
N ASP A 158 -22.11 1.69 37.17
CA ASP A 158 -22.14 2.10 38.57
C ASP A 158 -22.37 0.91 39.50
N ARG A 159 -21.73 0.93 40.67
CA ARG A 159 -21.94 -0.04 41.74
C ARG A 159 -22.77 0.61 42.83
N ARG A 160 -23.98 0.11 43.12
CA ARG A 160 -24.54 0.23 44.47
C ARG A 160 -25.61 -0.80 44.84
N ASP A 161 -25.91 -0.82 46.13
CA ASP A 161 -26.25 -2.01 46.91
C ASP A 161 -27.71 -2.05 47.39
N GLY A 162 -28.20 -3.27 47.67
CA GLY A 162 -29.39 -3.52 48.50
C GLY A 162 -30.76 -3.40 47.80
N PRO A 163 -31.88 -3.73 48.49
CA PRO A 163 -32.00 -3.99 49.93
C PRO A 163 -32.38 -5.46 50.30
N THR A 164 -32.84 -5.66 51.54
CA THR A 164 -32.99 -6.94 52.26
C THR A 164 -34.30 -7.72 52.02
N GLY A 165 -34.25 -9.05 52.14
CA GLY A 165 -35.39 -9.97 52.28
C GLY A 165 -35.06 -11.17 53.18
N LYS A 166 -36.04 -11.82 53.83
CA LYS A 166 -35.83 -12.82 54.90
C LYS A 166 -36.23 -14.25 54.49
N GLY A 167 -35.55 -15.25 55.06
CA GLY A 167 -35.98 -16.66 55.08
C GLY A 167 -34.84 -17.67 54.87
N ALA A 168 -34.55 -18.67 55.72
CA ALA A 168 -34.54 -18.87 57.19
C ALA A 168 -34.53 -20.40 57.43
N LYS A 169 -33.58 -20.91 58.24
CA LYS A 169 -33.44 -22.34 58.67
C LYS A 169 -33.16 -23.34 57.52
N GLU A 170 -32.72 -24.60 57.70
CA GLU A 170 -31.94 -25.42 58.66
C GLU A 170 -31.60 -26.73 57.86
N LYS A 171 -30.64 -27.63 58.09
CA LYS A 171 -29.56 -28.00 59.06
C LYS A 171 -28.58 -28.90 58.22
N SER A 172 -27.38 -29.36 58.57
CA SER A 172 -26.38 -29.28 59.67
C SER A 172 -25.03 -29.77 59.03
N GLY A 173 -23.84 -29.92 59.65
CA GLY A 173 -23.36 -29.72 61.01
C GLY A 173 -22.52 -30.91 61.52
N LYS A 174 -21.19 -30.94 61.28
CA LYS A 174 -20.25 -31.88 61.94
C LYS A 174 -18.91 -31.19 62.24
N LYS A 175 -18.31 -31.55 63.39
CA LYS A 175 -17.26 -30.79 64.09
C LYS A 175 -16.22 -31.74 64.69
N LYS A 176 -14.92 -31.45 64.50
CA LYS A 176 -13.75 -31.83 65.33
C LYS A 176 -12.54 -31.01 64.80
N LYS A 177 -11.82 -30.27 65.65
CA LYS A 177 -10.70 -30.69 66.53
C LYS A 177 -9.45 -31.11 65.71
N SER A 178 -8.23 -30.69 66.06
CA SER A 178 -7.81 -29.77 67.13
C SER A 178 -6.40 -29.21 66.90
N LYS A 179 -6.11 -28.08 67.55
CA LYS A 179 -4.77 -27.53 67.80
C LYS A 179 -3.84 -28.55 68.47
N LYS A 180 -2.65 -28.76 67.91
CA LYS A 180 -1.38 -28.80 68.65
C LYS A 180 -0.30 -28.20 67.75
#